data_AF-A0A376DQJ4-F1
#
_entry.id   AF-A0A376DQJ4-F1
#
_cell.length_a   1.000
_cell.length_b   1.000
_cell.length_c   1.000
_cell.angle_alpha   90.00
_cell.angle_beta   90.00
_cell.angle_gamma   90.00
#
_symmetry.space_group_name_H-M   'P 1'
#
loop_
_entity.id
_entity.type
_entity.pdbx_description
1 polymer ?
#
loop_
_entity_poly.entity_id
_entity_poly.type
_entity_poly.pdbx_seq_one_letter_code
_entity_poly.pdbx_strand_id
1 'polypeptide(L)'
;MKKIFILVFIEFFLFSFSQKKMDNVEFRNSAEVFTIKGLSQSTSIDCGNSKMIFLSGQVPLDKAGNLVGNDVEKQTQQVFKNIENILKEYGATGKNIVKLGIFITDISKTPDFRKIRD
;
A
#
# COMPACT_ATOMS: atom_id res chain seq x y z
N MET A 1 13.46 27.06 -44.67
CA MET A 1 12.52 25.96 -44.33
C MET A 1 13.17 24.85 -43.50
N LYS A 2 14.29 24.23 -43.92
CA LYS A 2 14.95 23.14 -43.15
C LYS A 2 15.36 23.51 -41.70
N LYS A 3 15.86 24.74 -41.46
CA LYS A 3 16.27 25.19 -40.11
C LYS A 3 15.09 25.33 -39.12
N ILE A 4 13.91 25.70 -39.62
CA ILE A 4 12.69 25.81 -38.81
C ILE A 4 12.18 24.43 -38.40
N PHE A 5 12.23 23.45 -39.32
CA PHE A 5 11.90 22.07 -38.98
C PHE A 5 12.82 21.48 -37.90
N ILE A 6 14.11 21.78 -37.94
CA ILE A 6 15.07 21.32 -36.92
C ILE A 6 14.78 21.94 -35.54
N LEU A 7 14.45 23.24 -35.49
CA LEU A 7 14.08 23.92 -34.25
C LEU A 7 12.81 23.34 -33.63
N VAL A 8 11.77 23.11 -34.44
CA VAL A 8 10.51 22.48 -33.98
C VAL A 8 10.77 21.05 -33.49
N PHE A 9 11.65 20.30 -34.16
CA PHE A 9 11.99 18.93 -33.74
C PHE A 9 12.76 18.91 -32.41
N ILE A 10 13.66 19.87 -32.19
CA ILE A 10 14.40 20.02 -30.93
C ILE A 10 13.47 20.42 -29.78
N GLU A 11 12.53 21.35 -30.01
CA GLU A 11 11.54 21.72 -28.98
C GLU A 11 10.62 20.55 -28.62
N PHE A 12 10.19 19.75 -29.60
CA PHE A 12 9.37 18.56 -29.36
C PHE A 12 10.15 17.47 -28.59
N PHE A 13 11.44 17.35 -28.86
CA PHE A 13 12.32 16.41 -28.15
C PHE A 13 12.59 16.86 -26.71
N LEU A 14 12.79 18.15 -26.47
CA LEU A 14 12.99 18.71 -25.12
C LEU A 14 11.71 18.60 -24.27
N PHE A 15 10.52 18.73 -24.87
CA PHE A 15 9.25 18.53 -24.15
C PHE A 15 9.04 17.08 -23.72
N SER A 16 9.55 16.12 -24.50
CA SER A 16 9.40 14.69 -24.22
C SER A 16 10.28 14.20 -23.06
N PHE A 17 11.26 14.99 -22.63
CA PHE A 17 12.13 14.70 -21.47
C PHE A 17 11.85 15.57 -20.24
N SER A 18 10.75 16.32 -20.21
CA SER A 18 10.31 17.00 -18.99
C SER A 18 9.98 15.95 -17.92
N GLN A 19 10.91 15.75 -16.98
CA GLN A 19 10.77 14.81 -15.88
C GLN A 19 9.48 15.14 -15.12
N LYS A 20 8.49 14.24 -15.20
CA LYS A 20 7.28 14.31 -14.39
C LYS A 20 7.73 14.40 -12.93
N LYS A 21 7.45 15.54 -12.28
CA LYS A 21 7.80 15.80 -10.88
C LYS A 21 7.29 14.64 -10.01
N MET A 22 8.20 13.90 -9.37
CA MET A 22 7.93 12.67 -8.61
C MET A 22 7.40 12.94 -7.19
N ASP A 23 6.54 13.95 -7.01
CA ASP A 23 6.30 14.52 -5.67
C ASP A 23 4.89 14.28 -5.11
N ASN A 24 4.06 13.45 -5.76
CA ASN A 24 2.69 13.23 -5.26
C ASN A 24 2.67 12.07 -4.26
N VAL A 25 3.07 12.35 -3.02
CA VAL A 25 2.80 11.48 -1.88
C VAL A 25 1.31 11.62 -1.51
N GLU A 26 0.57 10.52 -1.55
CA GLU A 26 -0.85 10.48 -1.19
C GLU A 26 -1.06 9.63 0.05
N PHE A 27 -1.78 10.17 1.04
CA PHE A 27 -2.22 9.44 2.22
C PHE A 27 -3.65 8.96 2.02
N ARG A 28 -3.93 7.68 2.30
CA ARG A 28 -5.28 7.11 2.18
C ARG A 28 -5.65 6.27 3.39
N ASN A 29 -6.95 6.32 3.69
CA ASN A 29 -7.63 5.49 4.66
C ASN A 29 -8.83 4.84 3.99
N SER A 30 -9.00 3.54 4.16
CA SER A 30 -10.20 2.81 3.79
C SER A 30 -11.28 3.02 4.86
N ALA A 31 -12.52 3.21 4.41
CA ALA A 31 -13.68 3.22 5.31
C ALA A 31 -13.92 1.86 5.98
N GLU A 32 -13.32 0.79 5.48
CA GLU A 32 -13.52 -0.58 5.98
C GLU A 32 -12.49 -1.03 7.04
N VAL A 33 -11.58 -0.14 7.43
CA VAL A 33 -10.53 -0.43 8.41
C VAL A 33 -10.56 0.63 9.51
N PHE A 34 -10.23 0.22 10.74
CA PHE A 34 -10.16 1.13 11.90
C PHE A 34 -9.20 2.30 11.62
N THR A 35 -9.46 3.43 12.29
CA THR A 35 -8.61 4.63 12.17
C THR A 35 -8.02 5.00 13.51
N ILE A 36 -6.77 5.47 13.50
CA ILE A 36 -6.08 6.00 14.67
C ILE A 36 -5.86 7.49 14.40
N LYS A 37 -6.31 8.34 15.33
CA LYS A 37 -6.18 9.79 15.20
C LYS A 37 -4.70 10.16 15.02
N GLY A 38 -4.39 10.89 13.93
CA GLY A 38 -3.04 11.34 13.61
C GLY A 38 -2.21 10.36 12.78
N LEU A 39 -2.76 9.20 12.39
CA LEU A 39 -2.09 8.24 11.52
C LEU A 39 -2.90 7.94 10.26
N SER A 40 -2.20 7.74 9.14
CA SER A 40 -2.78 7.20 7.91
C SER A 40 -2.59 5.68 7.87
N GLN A 41 -3.55 4.96 7.33
CA GLN A 41 -3.47 3.50 7.13
C GLN A 41 -2.48 3.16 6.01
N SER A 42 -2.34 4.04 5.02
CA SER A 42 -1.43 3.85 3.91
C SER A 42 -0.92 5.17 3.34
N THR A 43 0.25 5.08 2.73
CA THR A 43 0.87 6.16 1.94
C THR A 43 1.29 5.58 0.60
N SER A 44 0.98 6.26 -0.50
CA SER A 44 1.46 5.88 -1.83
C SER A 44 2.34 6.96 -2.43
N ILE A 45 3.38 6.51 -3.14
CA ILE A 45 4.32 7.35 -3.88
C ILE A 45 4.18 7.00 -5.37
N ASP A 46 3.95 8.02 -6.21
CA ASP A 46 3.94 7.87 -7.66
C ASP A 46 5.37 7.61 -8.18
N CYS A 47 5.57 6.46 -8.83
CA CYS A 47 6.84 6.07 -9.45
C CYS A 47 6.79 6.20 -10.99
N GLY A 48 5.84 6.95 -11.53
CA GLY A 48 5.62 7.15 -12.96
C GLY A 48 4.68 6.10 -13.54
N ASN A 49 5.19 4.90 -13.81
CA ASN A 49 4.40 3.80 -14.40
C ASN A 49 3.77 2.86 -13.35
N SER A 50 4.08 3.07 -12.08
CA SER A 50 3.58 2.28 -10.96
C SER A 50 3.44 3.15 -9.71
N LYS A 51 2.79 2.63 -8.68
CA LYS A 51 2.74 3.24 -7.36
C LYS A 51 3.41 2.31 -6.37
N MET A 52 4.28 2.86 -5.52
CA MET A 52 4.76 2.17 -4.34
C MET A 52 3.84 2.50 -3.17
N ILE A 53 3.31 1.48 -2.50
CA ILE A 53 2.36 1.65 -1.40
C ILE A 53 3.00 1.13 -0.11
N PHE A 54 3.03 1.98 0.91
CA PHE A 54 3.44 1.65 2.26
C PHE A 54 2.19 1.57 3.13
N LEU A 55 1.94 0.40 3.72
CA LEU A 55 0.88 0.23 4.70
C LEU A 55 1.46 0.47 6.09
N SER A 56 0.74 1.23 6.91
CA SER A 56 0.96 1.24 8.35
C SER A 56 0.67 -0.15 8.93
N GLY A 57 1.29 -0.46 10.07
CA GLY A 57 1.10 -1.75 10.74
C GLY A 57 -0.38 -2.05 10.98
N GLN A 58 -0.83 -3.20 10.48
CA GLN A 58 -2.20 -3.66 10.69
C GLN A 58 -2.26 -4.59 11.91
N VAL A 59 -3.31 -4.42 12.71
CA VAL A 59 -3.57 -5.16 13.96
C VAL A 59 -4.94 -5.83 13.89
N PRO A 60 -5.24 -6.83 14.75
CA PRO A 60 -6.48 -7.60 14.68
C PRO A 60 -7.70 -6.86 15.24
N LEU A 61 -7.89 -5.61 14.81
CA LEU A 61 -9.07 -4.81 15.14
C LEU A 61 -10.06 -4.84 13.98
N ASP A 62 -11.36 -4.90 14.30
CA ASP A 62 -12.43 -4.68 13.33
C ASP A 62 -12.55 -3.19 12.97
N LYS A 63 -13.46 -2.84 12.04
CA LYS A 63 -13.74 -1.46 11.62
C LYS A 63 -14.13 -0.54 12.79
N ALA A 64 -14.78 -1.08 13.81
CA ALA A 64 -15.21 -0.34 15.00
C ALA A 64 -14.08 -0.21 16.05
N GLY A 65 -12.93 -0.85 15.83
CA GLY A 65 -11.79 -0.84 16.74
C GLY A 65 -11.83 -1.92 17.81
N ASN A 66 -12.71 -2.92 17.71
CA ASN A 66 -12.76 -4.03 18.67
C ASN A 66 -11.75 -5.12 18.30
N LEU A 67 -11.15 -5.74 19.31
CA LEU A 67 -10.26 -6.89 19.12
C LEU A 67 -11.05 -8.09 18.60
N VAL A 68 -10.59 -8.65 17.47
CA VAL A 68 -11.19 -9.83 16.84
C VAL A 68 -10.45 -11.08 17.28
N GLY A 69 -11.19 -11.98 17.94
CA GLY A 69 -10.68 -13.29 18.34
C GLY A 69 -9.77 -13.27 19.57
N ASN A 70 -9.67 -14.43 20.21
CA ASN A 70 -8.79 -14.72 21.34
C ASN A 70 -7.69 -15.74 20.97
N ASP A 71 -7.58 -16.05 19.69
CA ASP A 71 -6.64 -17.00 19.12
C ASP A 71 -5.88 -16.35 17.94
N VAL A 72 -4.66 -16.83 17.68
CA VAL A 72 -3.76 -16.25 16.67
C VAL A 72 -4.32 -16.41 15.26
N GLU A 73 -5.09 -17.46 14.99
CA GLU A 73 -5.63 -17.71 13.65
C GLU A 73 -6.66 -16.64 13.27
N LYS A 74 -7.67 -16.38 14.12
CA LYS A 74 -8.68 -15.33 13.89
C LYS A 74 -8.07 -13.95 13.85
N GLN A 75 -7.11 -13.67 14.72
CA GLN A 75 -6.40 -12.40 14.73
C GLN A 75 -5.63 -12.20 13.42
N THR A 76 -4.94 -13.24 12.94
CA THR A 76 -4.22 -13.21 11.67
C THR A 76 -5.17 -12.99 10.49
N GLN A 77 -6.31 -13.69 10.46
CA GLN A 77 -7.36 -13.49 9.44
C GLN A 77 -7.86 -12.05 9.42
N GLN A 78 -8.11 -11.44 10.59
CA GLN A 78 -8.54 -10.05 10.66
C GLN A 78 -7.46 -9.07 10.16
N VAL A 79 -6.18 -9.32 10.50
CA VAL A 79 -5.06 -8.51 9.99
C VAL A 79 -4.99 -8.57 8.47
N PHE A 80 -5.06 -9.75 7.86
CA PHE A 80 -5.06 -9.88 6.40
C PHE A 80 -6.29 -9.27 5.74
N LYS A 81 -7.48 -9.39 6.36
CA LYS A 81 -8.69 -8.70 5.89
C LYS A 81 -8.51 -7.18 5.87
N ASN A 82 -7.89 -6.61 6.90
CA ASN A 82 -7.59 -5.18 6.95
C ASN A 82 -6.59 -4.77 5.85
N ILE A 83 -5.54 -5.56 5.65
CA ILE A 83 -4.57 -5.35 4.55
C ILE A 83 -5.27 -5.37 3.19
N GLU A 84 -6.10 -6.37 2.93
CA GLU A 84 -6.86 -6.49 1.68
C GLU A 84 -7.79 -5.30 1.43
N ASN A 85 -8.49 -4.83 2.46
CA ASN A 85 -9.36 -3.66 2.36
C ASN A 85 -8.58 -2.40 1.99
N ILE A 86 -7.40 -2.19 2.58
CA ILE A 86 -6.53 -1.07 2.21
C ILE A 86 -6.00 -1.22 0.77
N LEU A 87 -5.58 -2.42 0.36
CA LEU A 87 -5.08 -2.64 -0.99
C LEU A 87 -6.15 -2.37 -2.07
N LYS A 88 -7.43 -2.65 -1.78
CA LYS A 88 -8.55 -2.35 -2.69
C LYS A 88 -8.69 -0.86 -2.99
N GLU A 89 -8.33 0.04 -2.06
CA GLU A 89 -8.31 1.49 -2.30
C GLU A 89 -7.36 1.89 -3.44
N TYR A 90 -6.42 1.00 -3.80
CA TYR A 90 -5.45 1.18 -4.88
C TYR A 90 -5.71 0.27 -6.08
N GLY A 91 -6.80 -0.50 -6.09
CA GLY A 91 -7.03 -1.54 -7.09
C GLY A 91 -6.02 -2.70 -7.02
N ALA A 92 -5.35 -2.86 -5.88
CA ALA A 92 -4.35 -3.90 -5.63
C ALA A 92 -4.96 -5.10 -4.89
N THR A 93 -4.21 -6.21 -4.89
CA THR A 93 -4.55 -7.45 -4.20
C THR A 93 -3.34 -7.99 -3.44
N GLY A 94 -3.52 -9.07 -2.67
CA GLY A 94 -2.41 -9.77 -2.01
C GLY A 94 -1.27 -10.19 -2.96
N LYS A 95 -1.56 -10.40 -4.25
CA LYS A 95 -0.56 -10.73 -5.28
C LYS A 95 0.42 -9.58 -5.56
N ASN A 96 0.09 -8.35 -5.18
CA ASN A 96 0.93 -7.17 -5.36
C ASN A 96 1.87 -6.92 -4.17
N ILE A 97 1.75 -7.70 -3.08
CA ILE A 97 2.60 -7.55 -1.91
C ILE A 97 4.00 -8.09 -2.22
N VAL A 98 5.00 -7.21 -2.12
CA VAL A 98 6.42 -7.57 -2.34
C VAL A 98 7.18 -7.87 -1.05
N LYS A 99 6.69 -7.38 0.10
CA LYS A 99 7.32 -7.56 1.40
C LYS A 99 6.29 -7.49 2.53
N LEU A 100 6.42 -8.36 3.51
CA LEU A 100 5.69 -8.32 4.78
C LEU A 100 6.68 -8.23 5.94
N GLY A 101 6.38 -7.35 6.91
CA GLY A 101 7.02 -7.34 8.22
C GLY A 101 6.03 -7.88 9.25
N ILE A 102 6.39 -8.97 9.93
CA ILE A 102 5.49 -9.65 10.87
C ILE A 102 6.09 -9.58 12.27
N PHE A 103 5.28 -9.11 13.21
CA PHE A 103 5.60 -9.07 14.63
C PHE A 103 4.58 -9.94 15.35
N ILE A 104 5.06 -10.94 16.08
CA ILE A 104 4.23 -11.82 16.90
C ILE A 104 4.64 -11.64 18.36
N THR A 105 3.66 -11.62 19.26
CA THR A 105 3.90 -11.42 20.70
C THR A 105 4.48 -12.67 21.37
N ASP A 106 4.17 -13.85 20.82
CA ASP A 106 4.67 -15.14 21.27
C ASP A 106 5.14 -15.96 20.06
N ILE A 107 6.46 -16.17 19.96
CA ILE A 107 7.08 -16.90 18.85
C ILE A 107 6.61 -18.36 18.76
N SER A 108 6.19 -18.95 19.89
CA SER A 108 5.67 -20.33 19.91
C SER A 108 4.38 -20.48 19.11
N LYS A 109 3.66 -19.38 18.85
CA LYS A 109 2.43 -19.33 18.03
C LYS A 109 2.68 -19.16 16.53
N THR A 110 3.94 -19.09 16.11
CA THR A 110 4.30 -19.01 14.68
C THR A 110 3.63 -20.10 13.81
N PRO A 111 3.49 -21.37 14.25
CA PRO A 111 2.81 -22.39 13.45
C PRO A 111 1.35 -22.04 13.14
N ASP A 112 0.60 -21.46 14.09
CA ASP A 112 -0.80 -21.10 13.90
C ASP A 112 -0.96 -19.93 12.93
N PHE A 113 -0.11 -18.91 13.05
CA PHE A 113 -0.02 -17.82 12.08
C PHE A 113 0.26 -18.34 10.65
N ARG A 114 1.20 -19.28 10.51
CA ARG A 114 1.60 -19.82 9.20
C ARG A 114 0.48 -20.57 8.49
N LYS A 115 -0.44 -21.22 9.22
CA LYS A 115 -1.62 -21.87 8.62
C LYS A 115 -2.51 -20.90 7.83
N ILE A 116 -2.52 -19.63 8.22
CA ILE A 116 -3.34 -18.60 7.57
C ILE A 116 -2.57 -17.90 6.45
N ARG A 117 -1.25 -17.73 6.62
CA ARG A 117 -0.40 -17.03 5.65
C ARG A 117 0.00 -17.89 4.44
N ASP A 118 0.41 -19.12 4.70
CA ASP A 118 0.99 -20.05 3.71
C ASP A 118 -0.10 -20.77 2.90
#